data_AF-A0A5B8V281-F1
#
_entry.id   AF-A0A5B8V281-F1
#
_cell.length_a   1.000
_cell.length_b   1.000
_cell.length_c   1.000
_cell.angle_alpha   90.00
_cell.angle_beta   90.00
_cell.angle_gamma   90.00
#
_symmetry.space_group_name_H-M   'P 1'
#
loop_
_entity.id
_entity.type
_entity.pdbx_description
1 polymer ?
#
loop_
_entity_poly.entity_id
_entity_poly.type
_entity_poly.pdbx_seq_one_letter_code
_entity_poly.pdbx_strand_id
1 'polypeptide(L)'
;MWTCPKCGHPFFNKNQSHSCGSYTVDDFLKDKPAQSVELFHTFLAEYQKIGPFQLHPVKTRVALLTKMRFCSVNKIGPDYIGIHLVLTAPFEHTLCFYKIDNLANRFFVHHARLYDAEDISAELIYYMRMAYEVGNRAHIILKKNT
;
A
#
# COMPACT_ATOMS: atom_id res chain seq x y z
N MET A 1 -4.79 6.23 28.56
CA MET A 1 -5.32 5.61 27.32
C MET A 1 -6.75 6.08 27.17
N TRP A 2 -7.06 6.82 26.10
CA TRP A 2 -8.41 7.32 25.81
C TRP A 2 -8.97 6.55 24.61
N THR A 3 -10.18 6.04 24.70
CA THR A 3 -10.85 5.35 23.60
C THR A 3 -11.78 6.32 22.90
N CYS A 4 -11.68 6.42 21.57
CA CYS A 4 -12.59 7.28 20.83
C CYS A 4 -14.03 6.75 20.94
N PRO A 5 -15.01 7.56 21.40
CA PRO A 5 -16.39 7.11 21.53
C PRO A 5 -17.08 6.86 20.18
N LYS A 6 -16.49 7.33 19.08
CA LYS A 6 -17.04 7.22 17.72
C LYS A 6 -16.57 5.98 16.96
N CYS A 7 -15.34 5.51 17.21
CA CYS A 7 -14.79 4.34 16.50
C CYS A 7 -14.24 3.24 17.42
N GLY A 8 -14.25 3.43 18.74
CA GLY A 8 -13.76 2.42 19.69
C GLY A 8 -12.24 2.22 19.71
N HIS A 9 -11.48 2.99 18.92
CA HIS A 9 -10.01 2.83 18.84
C HIS A 9 -9.32 3.48 20.05
N PRO A 10 -8.37 2.80 20.70
CA PRO A 10 -7.60 3.38 21.78
C PRO A 10 -6.49 4.31 21.26
N PHE A 11 -6.26 5.40 21.98
CA PHE A 11 -5.22 6.39 21.72
C PHE A 11 -4.46 6.73 23.01
N PHE A 12 -3.21 7.16 22.87
CA PHE A 12 -2.39 7.58 24.01
C PHE A 12 -2.88 8.93 24.58
N ASN A 13 -3.20 9.87 23.70
CA ASN A 13 -3.66 11.22 24.05
C ASN A 13 -5.18 11.35 24.00
N LYS A 14 -5.76 12.13 24.92
CA LYS A 14 -7.20 12.47 24.92
C LYS A 14 -7.54 13.34 23.70
N ASN A 15 -8.67 13.06 23.04
CA ASN A 15 -9.16 13.80 21.87
C ASN A 15 -8.13 13.91 20.72
N GLN A 16 -7.23 12.92 20.57
CA GLN A 16 -6.25 12.92 19.49
C GLN A 16 -6.96 13.04 18.14
N SER A 17 -6.56 14.01 17.30
CA SER A 17 -7.14 14.18 15.98
C SER A 17 -6.92 12.93 15.14
N HIS A 18 -8.01 12.35 14.64
CA HIS A 18 -8.00 11.17 13.78
C HIS A 18 -9.28 11.13 12.94
N SER A 19 -9.26 10.35 11.86
CA SER A 19 -10.46 10.03 11.09
C SER A 19 -11.15 8.81 11.71
N CYS A 20 -12.35 9.00 12.25
CA CYS A 20 -13.18 7.88 12.71
C CYS A 20 -13.79 7.16 11.49
N GLY A 21 -13.64 5.83 11.42
CA GLY A 21 -14.35 4.99 10.47
C GLY A 21 -13.89 3.55 10.56
N SER A 22 -14.85 2.62 10.60
CA SER A 22 -14.60 1.20 10.36
C SER A 22 -14.69 1.01 8.85
N TYR A 23 -13.55 0.86 8.18
CA TYR A 23 -13.50 0.58 6.75
C TYR A 23 -13.12 -0.88 6.57
N THR A 24 -13.79 -1.57 5.65
CA THR A 24 -13.44 -2.94 5.29
C THR A 24 -12.92 -3.00 3.84
N VAL A 25 -12.32 -4.13 3.47
CA VAL A 25 -11.99 -4.40 2.07
C VAL A 25 -13.28 -4.52 1.25
N ASP A 26 -14.32 -5.14 1.81
CA ASP A 26 -15.62 -5.30 1.16
C ASP A 26 -16.24 -3.94 0.81
N ASP A 27 -16.19 -2.96 1.71
CA ASP A 27 -16.65 -1.60 1.43
C ASP A 27 -15.87 -0.95 0.27
N PHE A 28 -14.57 -1.23 0.17
CA PHE A 28 -13.71 -0.69 -0.88
C PHE A 28 -13.99 -1.32 -2.26
N LEU A 29 -14.36 -2.61 -2.26
CA LEU A 29 -14.66 -3.40 -3.46
C LEU A 29 -16.14 -3.38 -3.85
N LYS A 30 -17.01 -2.83 -3.00
CA LYS A 30 -18.45 -2.75 -3.26
C LYS A 30 -18.75 -2.02 -4.58
N ASP A 31 -19.65 -2.63 -5.36
CA ASP A 31 -20.13 -2.14 -6.65
C ASP A 31 -19.01 -1.87 -7.68
N LYS A 32 -17.84 -2.53 -7.51
CA LYS A 32 -16.73 -2.44 -8.46
C LYS A 32 -16.82 -3.50 -9.56
N PRO A 33 -16.26 -3.23 -10.76
CA PRO A 33 -16.22 -4.21 -11.83
C PRO A 33 -15.52 -5.50 -11.41
N ALA A 34 -16.08 -6.65 -11.79
CA ALA A 34 -15.55 -7.96 -11.42
C ALA A 34 -14.09 -8.15 -11.83
N GLN A 35 -13.71 -7.73 -13.04
CA GLN A 35 -12.33 -7.80 -13.53
C GLN A 35 -11.36 -7.03 -12.64
N SER A 36 -11.69 -5.79 -12.26
CA SER A 36 -10.83 -4.99 -11.39
C SER A 36 -10.75 -5.54 -9.96
N VAL A 37 -11.82 -6.19 -9.49
CA VAL A 37 -11.83 -6.91 -8.20
C VAL A 37 -10.95 -8.16 -8.26
N GLU A 38 -11.01 -8.93 -9.34
CA GLU A 38 -10.14 -10.07 -9.58
C GLU A 38 -8.66 -9.64 -9.65
N LEU A 39 -8.37 -8.54 -10.33
CA LEU A 39 -7.03 -7.99 -10.41
C LEU A 39 -6.53 -7.50 -9.04
N PHE A 40 -7.40 -6.92 -8.21
CA PHE A 40 -7.08 -6.61 -6.81
C PHE A 40 -6.66 -7.86 -6.03
N HIS A 41 -7.41 -8.96 -6.15
CA HIS A 41 -7.08 -10.20 -5.47
C HIS A 41 -5.79 -10.84 -6.02
N THR A 42 -5.58 -10.80 -7.34
CA THR A 42 -4.36 -11.28 -7.99
C THR A 42 -3.14 -10.53 -7.47
N PHE A 43 -3.23 -9.20 -7.38
CA PHE A 43 -2.17 -8.37 -6.81
C PHE A 43 -1.85 -8.73 -5.35
N LEU A 44 -2.87 -9.00 -4.53
CA LEU A 44 -2.66 -9.46 -3.15
C LEU A 44 -2.01 -10.84 -3.09
N ALA A 45 -2.41 -11.76 -3.97
CA ALA A 45 -1.84 -13.11 -4.05
C ALA A 45 -0.35 -13.06 -4.42
N GLU A 46 0.06 -12.19 -5.34
CA GLU A 46 1.48 -11.99 -5.65
C GLU A 46 2.27 -11.46 -4.45
N TYR A 47 1.70 -10.56 -3.66
CA TYR A 47 2.33 -10.12 -2.41
C TYR A 47 2.43 -11.22 -1.36
N GLN A 48 1.44 -12.12 -1.27
CA GLN A 48 1.47 -13.24 -0.32
C GLN A 48 2.63 -14.20 -0.61
N LYS A 49 3.04 -14.33 -1.87
CA LYS A 49 4.25 -15.09 -2.27
C LYS A 49 5.55 -14.43 -1.79
N ILE A 50 5.55 -13.11 -1.54
CA ILE A 50 6.72 -12.37 -1.03
C ILE A 50 6.83 -12.53 0.49
N GLY A 51 5.72 -12.43 1.21
CA GLY A 51 5.69 -12.65 2.66
C GLY A 51 4.42 -12.17 3.34
N PRO A 52 4.29 -12.39 4.67
CA PRO A 52 3.10 -12.01 5.41
C PRO A 52 2.94 -10.49 5.53
N PHE A 53 1.71 -10.02 5.34
CA PHE A 53 1.31 -8.62 5.56
C PHE A 53 -0.11 -8.55 6.12
N GLN A 54 -0.47 -7.40 6.66
CA GLN A 54 -1.82 -7.07 7.09
C GLN A 54 -2.45 -6.09 6.09
N LEU A 55 -3.76 -6.26 5.86
CA LEU A 55 -4.55 -5.26 5.16
C LEU A 55 -5.02 -4.20 6.15
N HIS A 56 -4.85 -2.95 5.77
CA HIS A 56 -5.27 -1.79 6.55
C HIS A 56 -6.16 -0.89 5.67
N PRO A 57 -7.44 -1.27 5.50
CA PRO A 57 -8.43 -0.44 4.79
C PRO A 57 -8.61 0.92 5.48
N VAL A 58 -8.70 1.97 4.66
CA VAL A 58 -9.09 3.32 5.06
C VAL A 58 -10.04 3.88 4.01
N LYS A 59 -10.66 5.03 4.31
CA LYS A 59 -11.67 5.67 3.44
C LYS A 59 -11.38 5.64 1.94
N THR A 60 -10.13 5.82 1.53
CA THR A 60 -9.76 6.01 0.12
C THR A 60 -8.86 4.92 -0.46
N ARG A 61 -8.43 3.93 0.32
CA ARG A 61 -7.47 2.92 -0.14
C ARG A 61 -7.42 1.72 0.79
N VAL A 62 -6.91 0.60 0.27
CA VAL A 62 -6.49 -0.54 1.09
C VAL A 62 -4.97 -0.56 1.14
N ALA A 63 -4.39 -0.21 2.29
CA ALA A 63 -2.95 -0.24 2.48
C ALA A 63 -2.47 -1.63 2.92
N LEU A 64 -1.28 -2.01 2.48
CA LEU A 64 -0.57 -3.19 2.96
C LEU A 64 0.44 -2.74 4.03
N LEU A 65 0.48 -3.46 5.13
CA LEU A 65 1.22 -3.14 6.34
C LEU A 65 2.05 -4.35 6.77
N THR A 66 3.35 -4.13 7.03
CA THR A 66 4.14 -5.01 7.90
C THR A 66 4.47 -4.28 9.20
N LYS A 67 5.69 -3.75 9.36
CA LYS A 67 6.01 -2.82 10.47
C LYS A 67 5.62 -1.38 10.14
N MET A 68 5.57 -1.04 8.86
CA MET A 68 5.03 0.22 8.34
C MET A 68 4.24 -0.04 7.06
N ARG A 69 3.35 0.91 6.69
CA ARG A 69 2.65 0.84 5.40
C ARG A 69 3.67 1.03 4.29
N PHE A 70 3.67 0.13 3.33
CA PHE A 70 4.67 0.09 2.27
C PHE A 70 4.08 0.02 0.86
N CYS A 71 2.80 -0.27 0.76
CA CYS A 71 2.06 -0.33 -0.49
C CYS A 71 0.59 0.01 -0.21
N SER A 72 -0.16 0.42 -1.22
CA SER A 72 -1.62 0.37 -1.18
C SER A 72 -2.25 0.28 -2.55
N VAL A 73 -3.45 -0.29 -2.61
CA VAL A 73 -4.38 -0.08 -3.72
C VAL A 73 -5.21 1.16 -3.44
N ASN A 74 -4.97 2.23 -4.20
CA ASN A 74 -5.60 3.54 -4.04
C ASN A 74 -6.91 3.69 -4.84
N LYS A 75 -7.12 2.85 -5.85
CA LYS A 75 -8.29 2.97 -6.73
C LYS A 75 -8.65 1.62 -7.34
N ILE A 76 -9.96 1.34 -7.41
CA ILE A 76 -10.56 0.32 -8.28
C ILE A 76 -11.34 1.08 -9.37
N GLY A 77 -10.78 1.13 -10.57
CA GLY A 77 -11.35 1.77 -11.75
C GLY A 77 -12.21 0.82 -12.59
N PRO A 78 -12.80 1.31 -13.70
CA PRO A 78 -13.61 0.49 -14.60
C PRO A 78 -12.81 -0.65 -15.25
N ASP A 79 -11.53 -0.42 -15.53
CA ASP A 79 -10.64 -1.27 -16.35
C ASP A 79 -9.22 -1.38 -15.77
N TYR A 80 -8.95 -0.76 -14.62
CA TYR A 80 -7.65 -0.84 -13.96
C TYR A 80 -7.77 -0.72 -12.44
N ILE A 81 -6.72 -1.15 -11.73
CA ILE A 81 -6.47 -0.78 -10.35
C ILE A 81 -5.28 0.17 -10.25
N GLY A 82 -5.39 1.19 -9.40
CA GLY A 82 -4.32 2.15 -9.14
C GLY A 82 -3.60 1.79 -7.86
N ILE A 83 -2.31 1.49 -7.93
CA ILE A 83 -1.49 1.13 -6.76
C ILE A 83 -0.44 2.20 -6.47
N HIS A 84 0.17 2.11 -5.30
CA HIS A 84 1.47 2.72 -5.08
C HIS A 84 2.39 1.83 -4.26
N LEU A 85 3.69 1.99 -4.45
CA LEU A 85 4.78 1.39 -3.67
C LEU A 85 5.59 2.49 -2.96
N VAL A 86 5.97 2.25 -1.71
CA VAL A 86 6.86 3.15 -0.95
C VAL A 86 8.28 2.61 -1.03
N LEU A 87 9.17 3.39 -1.65
CA LEU A 87 10.58 3.06 -1.82
C LEU A 87 11.47 4.17 -1.23
N THR A 88 12.79 3.94 -1.18
CA THR A 88 13.77 4.86 -0.58
C THR A 88 14.60 5.64 -1.59
N ALA A 89 14.30 5.50 -2.88
CA ALA A 89 14.89 6.23 -4.00
C ALA A 89 13.82 6.43 -5.08
N PRO A 90 13.93 7.44 -5.96
CA PRO A 90 12.87 7.82 -6.89
C PRO A 90 12.69 6.92 -8.13
N PHE A 91 13.59 5.96 -8.41
CA PHE A 91 13.55 5.02 -9.54
C PHE A 91 12.76 5.51 -10.78
N GLU A 92 13.35 6.46 -11.51
CA GLU A 92 12.66 7.18 -12.59
C GLU A 92 12.67 6.43 -13.93
N HIS A 93 13.57 5.47 -14.11
CA HIS A 93 13.72 4.69 -15.34
C HIS A 93 13.08 3.31 -15.19
N THR A 94 11.75 3.25 -15.31
CA THR A 94 10.97 2.00 -15.16
C THR A 94 9.88 1.92 -16.23
N LEU A 95 9.37 0.71 -16.49
CA LEU A 95 8.20 0.53 -17.36
C LEU A 95 6.88 0.57 -16.57
N CYS A 96 6.93 0.40 -15.24
CA CYS A 96 5.73 0.22 -14.41
C CYS A 96 5.21 1.51 -13.73
N PHE A 97 6.03 2.54 -13.52
CA PHE A 97 5.61 3.74 -12.78
C PHE A 97 5.32 4.94 -13.68
N TYR A 98 4.14 5.54 -13.51
CA TYR A 98 3.74 6.75 -14.25
C TYR A 98 3.89 8.04 -13.45
N LYS A 99 4.10 7.95 -12.13
CA LYS A 99 4.25 9.10 -11.24
C LYS A 99 5.05 8.71 -10.00
N ILE A 100 5.93 9.61 -9.57
CA ILE A 100 6.67 9.50 -8.31
C ILE A 100 6.41 10.76 -7.48
N ASP A 101 5.95 10.60 -6.23
CA ASP A 101 5.86 11.67 -5.25
C ASP A 101 6.96 11.52 -4.19
N ASN A 102 7.69 12.60 -3.89
CA ASN A 102 8.64 12.61 -2.79
C ASN A 102 7.92 12.97 -1.47
N LEU A 103 7.85 12.03 -0.54
CA LEU A 103 7.48 12.33 0.83
C LEU A 103 8.72 12.90 1.51
N ALA A 104 8.62 14.17 1.97
CA ALA A 104 9.69 15.01 2.54
C ALA A 104 10.74 14.35 3.47
N ASN A 105 10.47 13.14 3.96
CA ASN A 105 11.35 12.31 4.75
C ASN A 105 11.77 11.02 4.02
N ARG A 106 12.69 11.12 3.04
CA ARG A 106 13.46 10.01 2.40
C ARG A 106 12.66 8.94 1.65
N PHE A 107 11.34 9.03 1.60
CA PHE A 107 10.48 8.03 0.98
C PHE A 107 9.86 8.58 -0.30
N PHE A 108 9.75 7.71 -1.29
CA PHE A 108 9.24 8.03 -2.60
C PHE A 108 8.06 7.10 -2.88
N VAL A 109 6.92 7.69 -3.23
CA VAL A 109 5.69 6.96 -3.56
C VAL A 109 5.62 6.79 -5.06
N HIS A 110 5.78 5.56 -5.52
CA HIS A 110 5.78 5.20 -6.93
C HIS A 110 4.39 4.68 -7.29
N HIS A 111 3.74 5.33 -8.25
CA HIS A 111 2.39 4.99 -8.66
C HIS A 111 2.40 4.17 -9.95
N ALA A 112 1.63 3.09 -9.96
CA ALA A 112 1.39 2.26 -11.14
C ALA A 112 -0.11 2.07 -11.36
N ARG A 113 -0.48 1.75 -12.61
CA ARG A 113 -1.81 1.27 -12.98
C ARG A 113 -1.64 -0.16 -13.50
N LEU A 114 -2.50 -1.05 -13.05
CA LEU A 114 -2.56 -2.42 -13.52
C LEU A 114 -3.92 -2.59 -14.20
N TYR A 115 -3.89 -2.95 -15.47
CA TYR A 115 -5.05 -3.22 -16.33
C TYR A 115 -5.35 -4.73 -16.38
N ASP A 116 -4.30 -5.55 -16.29
CA ASP A 116 -4.38 -7.01 -16.25
C ASP A 116 -3.29 -7.63 -15.36
N ALA A 117 -3.21 -8.96 -15.34
CA ALA A 117 -2.26 -9.68 -14.50
C ALA A 117 -0.82 -9.59 -15.05
N GLU A 118 -0.66 -9.42 -16.36
CA GLU A 118 0.61 -9.29 -17.05
C GLU A 118 1.34 -8.00 -16.68
N ASP A 119 0.61 -6.94 -16.31
CA ASP A 119 1.17 -5.74 -15.71
C ASP A 119 1.90 -5.99 -14.38
N ILE A 120 1.63 -7.13 -13.71
CA ILE A 120 2.43 -7.61 -12.58
C ILE A 120 3.69 -8.33 -13.10
N SER A 121 4.46 -7.58 -13.88
CA SER A 121 5.65 -8.03 -14.57
C SER A 121 6.80 -8.36 -13.61
N ALA A 122 7.84 -9.00 -14.12
CA ALA A 122 9.07 -9.26 -13.36
C ALA A 122 9.70 -7.97 -12.79
N GLU A 123 9.60 -6.84 -13.51
CA GLU A 123 10.06 -5.54 -13.02
C GLU A 123 9.20 -5.06 -11.85
N LEU A 124 7.87 -5.12 -11.97
CA LEU A 124 7.01 -4.72 -10.86
C LEU A 124 7.22 -5.59 -9.63
N ILE A 125 7.37 -6.92 -9.81
CA ILE A 125 7.67 -7.87 -8.73
C ILE A 125 8.99 -7.52 -8.02
N TYR A 126 10.02 -7.10 -8.76
CA TYR A 126 11.28 -6.63 -8.18
C TYR A 126 11.03 -5.44 -7.23
N TYR A 127 10.27 -4.44 -7.68
CA TYR A 127 9.91 -3.29 -6.85
C TYR A 127 8.97 -3.65 -5.68
N MET A 128 8.06 -4.61 -5.87
CA MET A 128 7.18 -5.11 -4.81
C MET A 128 8.00 -5.70 -3.65
N ARG A 129 9.03 -6.49 -3.95
CA ARG A 129 9.97 -7.04 -2.95
C ARG A 129 10.73 -5.94 -2.23
N MET A 130 11.24 -4.95 -2.95
CA MET A 130 11.92 -3.80 -2.32
C MET A 130 10.98 -3.02 -1.39
N ALA A 131 9.75 -2.76 -1.82
CA ALA A 131 8.74 -2.09 -0.99
C ALA A 131 8.43 -2.91 0.27
N TYR A 132 8.32 -4.24 0.15
CA TYR A 132 8.13 -5.12 1.29
C TYR A 132 9.29 -5.01 2.31
N GLU A 133 10.53 -4.97 1.86
CA GLU A 133 11.70 -4.72 2.73
C GLU A 133 11.71 -3.33 3.37
N VAL A 134 11.21 -2.31 2.64
CA VAL A 134 10.94 -1.00 3.22
C VAL A 134 9.92 -1.09 4.34
N GLY A 135 8.82 -1.81 4.13
CA GLY A 135 7.81 -2.13 5.13
C GLY A 135 8.39 -2.78 6.38
N ASN A 136 9.32 -3.73 6.20
CA ASN A 136 9.99 -4.43 7.30
C ASN A 136 11.10 -3.62 7.97
N ARG A 137 11.35 -2.39 7.48
CA ARG A 137 12.41 -1.49 7.93
C ARG A 137 13.82 -2.08 7.77
N ALA A 138 14.02 -3.01 6.83
CA ALA A 138 15.32 -3.63 6.58
C ALA A 138 16.38 -2.61 6.13
N HIS A 139 15.95 -1.59 5.37
CA HIS A 139 16.79 -0.46 4.94
C HIS A 139 17.37 0.40 6.10
N ILE A 140 16.81 0.31 7.31
CA ILE A 140 17.29 1.04 8.49
C ILE A 140 18.41 0.28 9.20
N ILE A 141 18.44 -1.05 9.09
CA ILE A 141 19.43 -1.91 9.76
C ILE A 141 20.84 -1.69 9.16
N LEU A 142 20.93 -1.34 7.87
CA LEU A 142 22.20 -1.07 7.19
C LEU A 142 22.90 0.24 7.59
N LYS A 143 22.24 1.15 8.32
CA LYS A 143 22.82 2.44 8.72
C LYS A 143 23.38 2.49 10.14
N LYS A 144 23.48 1.36 10.86
CA LYS A 144 23.91 1.37 12.27
C LYS A 144 25.41 1.19 12.53
N ASN A 145 26.25 1.09 11.50
CA ASN A 145 27.71 1.02 11.64
C ASN A 145 28.43 1.97 10.68
N THR A 146 28.40 3.27 10.95
CA THR A 146 29.42 4.21 10.45
C THR A 146 29.56 5.35 11.44
#